data_AF-A0A9P6DZS4-F1
#
_entry.id   AF-A0A9P6DZS4-F1
#
_cell.length_a   1.000
_cell.length_b   1.000
_cell.length_c   1.000
_cell.angle_alpha   90.00
_cell.angle_beta   90.00
_cell.angle_gamma   90.00
#
_symmetry.space_group_name_H-M   'P 1'
#
loop_
_entity.id
_entity.type
_entity.pdbx_description
1 polymer ?
#
loop_
_entity_poly.entity_id
_entity_poly.type
_entity_poly.pdbx_seq_one_letter_code
_entity_poly.pdbx_strand_id
1 'polypeptide(L)'
;MALLCRHDIALYVANMRTAGEKQFYAFALVVALFKELPEWWTVGILYDIACQIHRSLLKWNFMPEWHSRIVFGVSVFHAYGHQWTCQLWYHPWKSEIWGLSDGEGCERFWSELQRLIPSLRVTGYHQ
;
A
#
# COMPACT_ATOMS: atom_id res chain seq x y z
N MET A 1 9.12 -4.13 0.09
CA MET A 1 7.82 -3.49 -0.17
C MET A 1 8.07 -2.23 -0.98
N ALA A 2 7.17 -1.86 -1.88
CA ALA A 2 7.28 -0.64 -2.67
C ALA A 2 6.00 0.19 -2.51
N LEU A 3 6.12 1.50 -2.73
CA LEU A 3 5.02 2.44 -2.88
C LEU A 3 5.13 3.06 -4.26
N LEU A 4 4.08 2.90 -5.06
CA LEU A 4 4.03 3.37 -6.43
C LEU A 4 2.99 4.47 -6.57
N CYS A 5 3.20 5.36 -7.55
CA CYS A 5 2.15 6.27 -7.97
C CYS A 5 1.15 5.54 -8.88
N ARG A 6 0.02 6.19 -9.17
CA ARG A 6 -1.04 5.68 -10.06
C ARG A 6 -0.61 5.37 -11.51
N HIS A 7 0.61 5.74 -11.91
CA HIS A 7 1.19 5.45 -13.22
C HIS A 7 2.21 4.32 -13.15
N ASP A 8 2.17 3.50 -12.09
CA ASP A 8 3.08 2.37 -11.85
C ASP A 8 4.57 2.74 -11.77
N ILE A 9 4.87 3.98 -11.36
CA ILE A 9 6.23 4.43 -11.11
C ILE A 9 6.52 4.30 -9.61
N ALA A 10 7.58 3.57 -9.26
CA ALA A 10 8.05 3.43 -7.90
C ALA A 10 8.52 4.78 -7.34
N LEU A 11 7.88 5.22 -6.25
CA LEU A 11 8.26 6.43 -5.50
C LEU A 11 9.22 6.08 -4.37
N TYR A 12 8.91 5.02 -3.62
CA TYR A 12 9.73 4.55 -2.51
C TYR A 12 9.80 3.03 -2.50
N VAL A 13 10.95 2.50 -2.08
CA VAL A 13 11.18 1.07 -1.89
C VAL A 13 11.79 0.84 -0.52
N ALA A 14 11.14 -0.01 0.27
CA ALA A 14 11.61 -0.43 1.58
C ALA A 14 12.22 -1.85 1.51
N ASN A 15 13.47 -1.95 1.94
CA ASN A 15 14.15 -3.22 2.14
C ASN A 15 13.52 -3.98 3.31
N MET A 16 12.95 -5.15 3.01
CA MET A 16 12.35 -6.02 4.01
C MET A 16 13.45 -6.92 4.60
N ARG A 17 13.75 -6.71 5.88
CA ARG A 17 14.75 -7.47 6.63
C ARG A 17 14.13 -8.50 7.58
N THR A 18 12.81 -8.43 7.78
CA THR A 18 12.07 -9.35 8.63
C THR A 18 11.18 -10.24 7.78
N ALA A 19 10.81 -11.41 8.31
CA ALA A 19 10.00 -12.36 7.58
C ALA A 19 8.58 -11.84 7.33
N GLY A 20 8.21 -11.78 6.05
CA GLY A 20 6.88 -11.43 5.57
C GLY A 20 6.63 -9.92 5.47
N GLU A 21 5.52 -9.60 4.82
CA GLU A 21 5.06 -8.24 4.60
C GLU A 21 4.38 -7.71 5.88
N LYS A 22 5.19 -7.16 6.79
CA LYS A 22 4.70 -6.59 8.05
C LYS A 22 4.05 -5.24 7.80
N GLN A 23 2.99 -4.92 8.56
CA GLN A 23 2.25 -3.65 8.45
C GLN A 23 3.12 -2.40 8.61
N PHE A 24 4.18 -2.46 9.43
CA PHE A 24 5.05 -1.31 9.66
C PHE A 24 5.82 -0.86 8.41
N TYR A 25 6.06 -1.75 7.44
CA TYR A 25 6.67 -1.35 6.17
C TYR A 25 5.72 -0.45 5.37
N ALA A 26 4.43 -0.78 5.33
CA ALA A 26 3.42 0.03 4.66
C ALA A 26 3.33 1.41 5.32
N PHE A 27 3.25 1.46 6.65
CA PHE A 27 3.24 2.73 7.38
C PHE A 27 4.50 3.55 7.16
N ALA A 28 5.69 2.94 7.15
CA ALA A 28 6.94 3.65 6.90
C ALA A 28 6.96 4.32 5.52
N LEU A 29 6.43 3.64 4.49
CA LEU A 29 6.33 4.20 3.14
C LEU A 29 5.31 5.34 3.07
N VAL A 30 4.15 5.20 3.72
CA VAL A 30 3.14 6.27 3.81
C VAL A 30 3.70 7.49 4.53
N VAL A 31 4.41 7.30 5.65
CA VAL A 31 5.10 8.38 6.37
C VAL A 31 6.12 9.08 5.48
N ALA A 32 6.93 8.31 4.74
CA ALA A 32 7.91 8.88 3.82
C ALA A 32 7.24 9.74 2.74
N LEU A 33 6.12 9.27 2.18
CA LEU A 33 5.35 10.02 1.19
C LEU A 33 4.80 11.33 1.78
N PHE A 34 4.08 11.27 2.90
CA PHE A 34 3.38 12.43 3.45
C PHE A 34 4.31 13.54 3.96
N LYS A 35 5.57 13.23 4.28
CA LYS A 35 6.58 14.23 4.60
C LYS A 35 6.95 15.13 3.42
N GLU A 36 6.79 14.64 2.20
CA GLU A 36 7.14 15.37 0.97
C GLU A 36 5.91 16.02 0.30
N LEU A 37 4.69 15.68 0.74
CA LEU A 37 3.47 16.17 0.12
C LEU A 37 2.95 17.46 0.76
N PRO A 38 2.43 18.42 -0.04
CA PRO A 38 1.80 19.62 0.49
C PRO A 38 0.63 19.31 1.42
N GLU A 39 0.39 20.14 2.44
CA GLU A 39 -0.62 19.88 3.48
C GLU A 39 -2.06 19.80 2.98
N TRP A 40 -2.37 20.42 1.84
CA TRP A 40 -3.72 20.45 1.26
C TRP A 40 -4.03 19.26 0.34
N TRP A 41 -3.08 18.35 0.12
CA TRP A 41 -3.32 17.17 -0.72
C TRP A 41 -4.03 16.07 0.05
N THR A 42 -5.07 15.51 -0.56
CA THR A 42 -5.70 14.24 -0.18
C THR A 42 -5.11 13.11 -1.02
N VAL A 43 -4.76 11.99 -0.38
CA VAL A 43 -4.09 10.85 -1.01
C VAL A 43 -4.94 9.60 -0.86
N GLY A 44 -5.22 8.95 -1.98
CA GLY A 44 -5.79 7.61 -2.01
C GLY A 44 -4.69 6.54 -1.95
N ILE A 45 -4.84 5.56 -1.08
CA ILE A 45 -3.96 4.39 -0.95
C ILE A 45 -4.75 3.14 -1.31
N LEU A 46 -4.34 2.48 -2.40
CA LEU A 46 -4.80 1.13 -2.76
C LEU A 46 -3.81 0.11 -2.21
N TYR A 47 -4.31 -0.85 -1.42
CA TYR A 47 -3.49 -1.91 -0.84
C TYR A 47 -4.33 -3.14 -0.49
N ASP A 48 -3.77 -4.33 -0.67
CA ASP A 48 -4.46 -5.62 -0.51
C ASP A 48 -5.20 -5.72 0.82
N ILE A 49 -4.53 -5.32 1.92
CA ILE A 49 -5.10 -5.33 3.26
C ILE A 49 -5.42 -3.92 3.79
N ALA A 50 -5.75 -2.97 2.90
CA ALA A 50 -6.06 -1.59 3.26
C ALA A 50 -7.14 -1.48 4.35
N CYS A 51 -8.16 -2.33 4.32
CA CYS A 51 -9.20 -2.33 5.36
C CYS A 51 -8.66 -2.65 6.77
N GLN A 52 -7.65 -3.51 6.86
CA GLN A 52 -6.99 -3.84 8.12
C GLN A 52 -6.04 -2.72 8.54
N ILE A 53 -5.29 -2.15 7.60
CA ILE A 53 -4.39 -1.02 7.83
C ILE A 53 -5.17 0.20 8.33
N HIS A 54 -6.28 0.54 7.68
CA HIS A 54 -7.15 1.64 8.09
C HIS A 54 -7.67 1.43 9.53
N ARG A 55 -8.13 0.20 9.84
CA ARG A 55 -8.56 -0.14 11.20
C ARG A 55 -7.44 -0.03 12.22
N SER A 56 -6.23 -0.51 11.91
CA SER A 56 -5.06 -0.38 12.78
C SER A 56 -4.69 1.09 13.02
N LEU A 57 -4.72 1.90 11.96
CA LEU A 57 -4.42 3.34 12.01
C LEU A 57 -5.37 4.07 12.96
N LEU A 58 -6.69 3.82 12.87
CA LEU A 58 -7.68 4.41 13.77
C LEU A 58 -7.57 3.86 15.20
N LYS A 59 -7.43 2.53 15.35
CA LYS A 59 -7.41 1.87 16.66
C LYS A 59 -6.22 2.32 17.51
N TRP A 60 -5.05 2.46 16.90
CA TRP A 60 -3.80 2.80 17.58
C TRP A 60 -3.41 4.27 17.44
N ASN A 61 -4.25 5.06 16.77
CA ASN A 61 -4.03 6.48 16.52
C ASN A 61 -2.66 6.76 15.86
N PHE A 62 -2.30 5.98 14.84
CA PHE A 62 -1.07 6.20 14.08
C PHE A 62 -1.26 7.35 13.09
N MET A 63 -0.29 8.26 12.98
CA MET A 63 -0.30 9.38 12.02
C MET A 63 -1.59 10.25 12.07
N PRO A 64 -2.05 10.68 13.27
CA PRO A 64 -3.28 11.46 13.43
C PRO A 64 -3.35 12.71 12.56
N GLU A 65 -2.20 13.32 12.27
CA GLU A 65 -2.05 14.51 11.44
C GLU A 65 -2.54 14.32 9.98
N TRP A 66 -2.63 13.08 9.49
CA TRP A 66 -2.99 12.78 8.11
C TRP A 66 -4.29 12.00 7.97
N HIS A 67 -4.99 11.68 9.06
CA HIS A 67 -6.24 10.88 9.02
C HIS A 67 -7.28 11.45 8.05
N SER A 68 -7.49 12.78 8.10
CA SER A 68 -8.45 13.47 7.23
C SER A 68 -8.03 13.55 5.76
N ARG A 69 -6.77 13.23 5.48
CA ARG A 69 -6.14 13.38 4.16
C ARG A 69 -5.87 12.05 3.48
N ILE A 70 -6.12 10.92 4.14
CA ILE A 70 -5.91 9.59 3.59
C ILE A 70 -7.26 8.95 3.30
N VAL A 71 -7.41 8.42 2.10
CA VAL A 71 -8.51 7.51 1.76
C VAL A 71 -7.95 6.14 1.43
N PHE A 72 -8.57 5.09 1.95
CA PHE A 72 -8.13 3.71 1.75
C PHE A 72 -9.07 2.96 0.82
N GLY A 73 -8.50 2.17 -0.08
CA GLY A 73 -9.20 1.22 -0.93
C GLY A 73 -8.42 -0.09 -1.03
N VAL A 74 -9.11 -1.19 -1.26
CA VAL A 74 -8.49 -2.49 -1.54
C VAL A 74 -8.42 -2.67 -3.05
N SER A 75 -7.29 -3.12 -3.61
CA SER A 75 -7.18 -3.35 -5.06
C SER A 75 -8.33 -4.22 -5.58
N VAL A 76 -8.78 -3.97 -6.80
CA VAL A 76 -10.06 -4.49 -7.32
C VAL A 76 -10.13 -6.02 -7.24
N PHE A 77 -9.06 -6.71 -7.62
CA PHE A 77 -9.02 -8.18 -7.56
C PHE A 77 -9.07 -8.68 -6.11
N HIS A 78 -8.24 -8.11 -5.24
CA HIS A 78 -8.15 -8.50 -3.83
C HIS A 78 -9.44 -8.20 -3.05
N ALA A 79 -10.20 -7.17 -3.43
CA ALA A 79 -11.43 -6.78 -2.75
C ALA A 79 -12.44 -7.95 -2.71
N TYR A 80 -12.56 -8.72 -3.79
CA TYR A 80 -13.45 -9.89 -3.83
C TYR A 80 -13.06 -11.01 -2.87
N GLY A 81 -11.77 -11.10 -2.49
CA GLY A 81 -11.28 -12.05 -1.49
C GLY A 81 -11.62 -11.65 -0.05
N HIS A 82 -12.11 -10.44 0.18
CA HIS A 82 -12.42 -9.91 1.51
C HIS A 82 -13.88 -10.17 1.90
N GLN A 83 -14.19 -10.00 3.20
CA GLN A 83 -15.57 -10.07 3.70
C GLN A 83 -16.50 -9.06 3.00
N TRP A 84 -17.79 -9.38 2.97
CA TRP A 84 -18.82 -8.57 2.31
C TRP A 84 -18.77 -7.08 2.67
N THR A 85 -18.59 -6.74 3.95
CA THR A 85 -18.52 -5.34 4.38
C THR A 85 -17.31 -4.60 3.78
N CYS A 86 -16.16 -5.27 3.65
CA CYS A 86 -14.99 -4.69 3.00
C CYS A 86 -15.25 -4.42 1.51
N GLN A 87 -15.96 -5.33 0.83
CA GLN A 87 -16.38 -5.13 -0.56
C GLN A 87 -17.37 -3.98 -0.74
N LEU A 88 -18.13 -3.59 0.30
CA LEU A 88 -19.01 -2.42 0.24
C LEU A 88 -18.23 -1.11 0.43
N TRP A 89 -17.34 -1.08 1.42
CA TRP A 89 -16.70 0.17 1.88
C TRP A 89 -15.36 0.50 1.21
N TYR A 90 -14.60 -0.50 0.78
CA TYR A 90 -13.22 -0.32 0.28
C TYR A 90 -13.04 -0.68 -1.19
N HIS A 91 -14.11 -1.12 -1.87
CA HIS A 91 -14.01 -1.54 -3.27
C HIS A 91 -13.86 -0.31 -4.19
N PRO A 92 -12.82 -0.22 -5.03
CA PRO A 92 -12.52 0.99 -5.80
C PRO A 92 -13.65 1.41 -6.73
N TRP A 93 -14.31 0.46 -7.41
CA TRP A 93 -15.45 0.76 -8.28
C TRP A 93 -16.70 1.33 -7.59
N LYS A 94 -16.74 1.35 -6.25
CA LYS A 94 -17.83 1.97 -5.48
C LYS A 94 -17.52 3.39 -5.05
N SER A 95 -16.38 3.94 -5.48
CA SER A 95 -15.95 5.29 -5.12
C SER A 95 -15.31 5.98 -6.32
N GLU A 96 -15.79 7.18 -6.63
CA GLU A 96 -15.33 7.96 -7.79
C GLU A 96 -13.86 8.41 -7.67
N ILE A 97 -13.31 8.45 -6.45
CA ILE A 97 -11.96 8.95 -6.18
C ILE A 97 -10.85 8.13 -6.86
N TRP A 98 -11.13 6.86 -7.18
CA TRP A 98 -10.15 5.94 -7.74
C TRP A 98 -10.09 5.96 -9.27
N GLY A 99 -11.12 6.53 -9.91
CA GLY A 99 -11.28 6.45 -11.36
C GLY A 99 -11.25 4.99 -11.85
N LEU A 100 -10.38 4.70 -12.82
CA LEU A 100 -10.18 3.37 -13.38
C LEU A 100 -8.95 2.63 -12.81
N SER A 101 -8.44 3.07 -11.66
CA SER A 101 -7.27 2.44 -11.02
C SER A 101 -7.67 1.08 -10.44
N ASP A 102 -6.93 0.03 -10.79
CA ASP A 102 -7.17 -1.33 -10.28
C ASP A 102 -6.40 -1.63 -8.98
N GLY A 103 -5.28 -0.94 -8.75
CA GLY A 103 -4.45 -1.10 -7.55
C GLY A 103 -3.36 -2.17 -7.68
N GLU A 104 -3.11 -2.70 -8.88
CA GLU A 104 -2.19 -3.84 -9.13
C GLU A 104 -0.76 -3.39 -9.54
N GLY A 105 -0.42 -2.12 -9.29
CA GLY A 105 0.87 -1.55 -9.73
C GLY A 105 2.08 -2.22 -9.06
N CYS A 106 1.94 -2.58 -7.78
CA CYS A 106 2.97 -3.31 -7.04
C CYS A 106 3.27 -4.66 -7.71
N GLU A 107 2.25 -5.40 -8.08
CA GLU A 107 2.31 -6.73 -8.69
C GLU A 107 3.02 -6.68 -10.03
N ARG A 108 2.69 -5.69 -10.88
CA ARG A 108 3.38 -5.46 -12.16
C ARG A 108 4.85 -5.15 -11.94
N PHE A 109 5.16 -4.21 -11.04
CA PHE A 109 6.53 -3.84 -10.70
C PHE A 109 7.33 -5.04 -10.16
N TRP A 110 6.75 -5.84 -9.28
CA TRP A 110 7.40 -7.06 -8.78
C TRP A 110 7.62 -8.11 -9.88
N SER A 111 6.67 -8.24 -10.82
CA SER A 111 6.81 -9.13 -11.98
C SER A 111 8.00 -8.72 -12.85
N GLU A 112 8.17 -7.43 -13.13
CA GLU A 112 9.32 -6.90 -13.88
C GLU A 112 10.65 -7.16 -13.16
N LEU A 113 10.68 -6.97 -11.83
CA LEU A 113 11.86 -7.21 -11.01
C LEU A 113 12.14 -8.68 -10.71
N GLN A 114 11.22 -9.60 -11.04
CA GLN A 114 11.31 -11.01 -10.66
C GLN A 114 12.65 -11.65 -11.08
N ARG A 115 13.19 -11.25 -12.24
CA ARG A 115 14.46 -11.76 -12.76
C ARG A 115 15.68 -11.39 -11.90
N LEU A 116 15.58 -10.34 -11.09
CA LEU A 116 16.64 -9.88 -10.19
C LEU A 116 16.61 -10.60 -8.83
N ILE A 117 15.49 -11.22 -8.47
CA ILE A 117 15.30 -11.88 -7.17
C ILE A 117 16.38 -12.95 -6.91
N PRO A 118 16.72 -13.86 -7.85
CA PRO A 118 17.70 -14.91 -7.58
C PRO A 118 19.09 -14.37 -7.23
N SER A 119 19.55 -13.32 -7.93
CA SER A 119 20.87 -12.71 -7.70
C SER A 119 20.92 -11.84 -6.44
N LEU A 120 19.77 -11.30 -6.01
CA LEU A 120 19.68 -10.40 -4.86
C LEU A 120 19.23 -11.11 -3.57
N ARG A 121 18.87 -12.41 -3.65
CA ARG A 121 18.65 -13.22 -2.46
C ARG A 121 19.98 -13.37 -1.72
N VAL A 122 20.16 -12.59 -0.67
CA VAL A 122 21.17 -12.86 0.36
C VAL A 122 20.68 -14.07 1.15
N THR A 123 21.01 -15.28 0.69
CA THR A 123 20.88 -16.50 1.49
C THR A 123 22.14 -16.64 2.34
N GLY A 124 22.11 -16.21 3.60
CA GLY A 124 23.29 -16.29 4.46
C GLY A 124 22.96 -16.10 5.93
N TYR A 125 23.67 -16.84 6.77
CA TYR A 125 23.55 -16.97 8.24
C TYR A 125 23.71 -15.66 9.04
N HIS A 126 24.02 -14.53 8.40
CA HIS A 126 24.36 -13.26 9.05
C HIS A 126 23.30 -12.16 8.88
N GLN A 127 22.01 -12.52 8.86
CA GLN A 127 20.91 -11.56 9.07
C GLN A 127 20.37 -11.66 10.49
#